data_AF-A0A6J8ET17-F1
#
_entry.id   AF-A0A6J8ET17-F1
#
_cell.length_a   1.000
_cell.length_b   1.000
_cell.length_c   1.000
_cell.angle_alpha   90.00
_cell.angle_beta   90.00
_cell.angle_gamma   90.00
#
_symmetry.space_group_name_H-M   'P 1'
#
loop_
_entity.id
_entity.type
_entity.pdbx_description
1 polymer ?
#
loop_
_entity_poly.entity_id
_entity_poly.type
_entity_poly.pdbx_seq_one_letter_code
_entity_poly.pdbx_strand_id
1 'polypeptide(L)'
;MGERLMNELSEDILRLEDRINSRDDDRQATDAFVAEMRNGKTVRKTKSDEGKLKNWLFQQNEEREGRSDIKKEMSAPTRKRKPAQPSRPFTEEEIDMLYQKGLLGGGKNAKSLSNTVFLNNSMYFGMRSRTEHEHLRWGDVGEEGAKSRGGD
;
A
#
# COMPACT_ATOMS: atom_id res chain seq x y z
N MET A 1 43.19 59.70 16.99
CA MET A 1 42.75 58.52 16.21
C MET A 1 41.66 57.73 16.91
N GLY A 2 41.71 57.56 18.25
CA GLY A 2 40.71 56.76 18.99
C GLY A 2 39.27 57.28 18.97
N GLU A 3 39.05 58.60 19.05
CA GLU A 3 37.68 59.17 19.11
C GLU A 3 36.87 59.01 17.81
N ARG A 4 37.53 59.04 16.64
CA ARG A 4 36.86 58.83 15.35
C ARG A 4 36.40 57.38 15.18
N LEU A 5 37.23 56.43 15.60
CA LEU A 5 36.89 55.00 15.56
C LEU A 5 35.74 54.67 16.53
N MET A 6 35.70 55.31 17.70
CA MET A 6 34.61 55.11 18.67
C MET A 6 33.28 55.70 18.17
N ASN A 7 33.31 56.82 17.45
CA ASN A 7 32.11 57.41 16.84
C ASN A 7 31.60 56.56 15.66
N GLU A 8 32.50 56.05 14.80
CA GLU A 8 32.11 55.15 13.70
C GLU A 8 31.53 53.84 14.24
N LEU A 9 32.14 53.25 15.27
CA LEU A 9 31.60 52.07 15.96
C LEU A 9 30.24 52.33 16.62
N SER A 10 30.04 53.51 17.23
CA SER A 10 28.73 53.89 17.78
C SER A 10 27.66 54.04 16.70
N GLU A 11 28.00 54.68 15.57
CA GLU A 11 27.06 54.82 14.45
C GLU A 11 26.69 53.47 13.83
N ASP A 12 27.65 52.55 13.72
CA ASP A 12 27.39 51.21 13.17
C ASP A 12 26.57 50.33 14.12
N ILE A 13 26.76 50.47 15.43
CA ILE A 13 25.91 49.79 16.45
C ILE A 13 24.47 50.29 16.34
N LEU A 14 24.27 51.61 16.28
CA LEU A 14 22.92 52.19 16.16
C LEU A 14 22.22 51.76 14.86
N ARG A 15 22.95 51.69 13.75
CA ARG A 15 22.40 51.18 12.47
C ARG A 15 22.07 49.70 12.51
N LEU A 16 22.80 48.89 13.29
CA LEU A 16 22.51 47.48 13.46
C LEU A 16 21.26 47.27 14.33
N GLU A 17 21.10 48.04 15.40
CA GLU A 17 19.92 47.99 16.27
C GLU A 17 18.64 48.35 15.51
N ASP A 18 18.66 49.41 14.69
CA ASP A 18 17.51 49.78 13.83
C ASP A 18 17.15 48.68 12.82
N ARG A 19 18.16 48.01 12.25
CA ARG A 19 17.96 46.90 11.31
C ARG A 19 17.43 45.63 11.97
N ILE A 20 17.71 45.43 13.25
CA ILE A 20 17.20 44.30 14.03
C ILE A 20 15.75 44.59 14.43
N ASN A 21 15.48 45.79 14.96
CA ASN A 21 14.13 46.20 15.36
C ASN A 21 13.16 46.18 14.16
N SER A 22 13.54 46.74 13.01
CA SER A 22 12.70 46.68 11.79
C SER A 22 12.42 45.26 11.31
N ARG A 23 13.39 44.34 11.41
CA ARG A 23 13.19 42.93 11.05
C ARG A 23 12.25 42.20 12.01
N ASP A 24 12.29 42.53 13.28
CA ASP A 24 11.40 41.93 14.28
C ASP A 24 9.98 42.49 14.18
N ASP A 25 9.82 43.76 13.82
CA ASP A 25 8.52 44.37 13.48
C ASP A 25 7.89 43.72 12.24
N ASP A 26 8.68 43.50 11.17
CA ASP A 26 8.22 42.82 9.96
C ASP A 26 7.80 41.37 10.26
N ARG A 27 8.56 40.66 11.10
CA ARG A 27 8.22 39.29 11.53
C ARG A 27 6.94 39.26 12.35
N GLN A 28 6.79 40.15 13.32
CA GLN A 28 5.56 40.25 14.12
C GLN A 28 4.35 40.61 13.24
N ALA A 29 4.51 41.48 12.25
CA ALA A 29 3.46 41.81 11.30
C ALA A 29 3.06 40.59 10.43
N THR A 30 4.03 39.80 9.97
CA THR A 30 3.75 38.56 9.22
C THR A 30 3.05 37.50 10.07
N ASP A 31 3.48 37.32 11.33
CA ASP A 31 2.87 36.35 12.24
C ASP A 31 1.46 36.77 12.67
N ALA A 32 1.23 38.06 12.88
CA ALA A 32 -0.09 38.63 13.16
C ALA A 32 -1.03 38.45 11.97
N PHE A 33 -0.57 38.71 10.75
CA PHE A 33 -1.33 38.47 9.53
C PHE A 33 -1.67 36.98 9.33
N VAL A 34 -0.71 36.07 9.55
CA VAL A 34 -0.94 34.62 9.47
C VAL A 34 -1.92 34.14 10.55
N ALA A 35 -1.88 34.72 11.75
CA ALA A 35 -2.82 34.43 12.82
C ALA A 35 -4.23 34.94 12.52
N GLU A 36 -4.36 36.11 11.90
CA GLU A 36 -5.64 36.72 11.50
C GLU A 36 -6.28 35.97 10.31
N MET A 37 -5.46 35.49 9.38
CA MET A 37 -5.91 34.68 8.23
C MET A 37 -6.29 33.23 8.61
N ARG A 38 -6.02 32.79 9.86
CA ARG A 38 -6.46 31.48 10.35
C ARG A 38 -7.94 31.51 10.74
N ASN A 39 -8.77 30.86 9.93
CA ASN A 39 -10.20 30.72 10.19
C ASN A 39 -10.43 29.95 11.52
N GLY A 40 -10.82 30.68 12.57
CA GLY A 40 -11.06 30.11 13.90
C GLY A 40 -12.12 29.00 13.94
N LYS A 41 -13.05 28.95 12.97
CA LYS A 41 -14.01 27.84 12.83
C LYS A 41 -13.33 26.57 12.32
N THR A 42 -12.33 26.68 11.45
CA THR A 42 -11.55 25.54 10.95
C THR A 42 -10.65 24.98 12.04
N VAL A 43 -10.00 25.85 12.84
CA VAL A 43 -9.15 25.44 13.98
C VAL A 43 -9.95 24.74 15.10
N ARG A 44 -11.17 25.21 15.39
CA ARG A 44 -12.06 24.55 16.36
C ARG A 44 -12.56 23.19 15.85
N LYS A 45 -12.86 23.07 14.54
CA LYS A 45 -13.22 21.80 13.91
C LYS A 45 -12.04 20.82 13.91
N THR A 46 -10.83 21.24 13.53
CA THR A 46 -9.65 20.35 13.58
C THR A 46 -9.34 19.85 14.98
N LYS A 47 -9.40 20.70 16.02
CA LYS A 47 -9.21 20.22 17.41
C LYS A 47 -10.29 19.23 17.86
N SER A 48 -11.55 19.47 17.49
CA SER A 48 -12.65 18.55 17.79
C SER A 48 -12.50 17.23 17.05
N ASP A 49 -12.10 17.28 15.78
CA ASP A 49 -11.95 16.11 14.92
C ASP A 49 -10.67 15.33 15.28
N GLU A 50 -9.59 15.98 15.72
CA GLU A 50 -8.43 15.34 16.35
C GLU A 50 -8.81 14.59 17.62
N GLY A 51 -9.69 15.17 18.45
CA GLY A 51 -10.22 14.50 19.64
C GLY A 51 -11.05 13.26 19.29
N LYS A 52 -11.92 13.36 18.28
CA LYS A 52 -12.69 12.22 17.77
C LYS A 52 -11.79 11.15 17.16
N LEU A 53 -10.77 11.55 16.40
CA LEU A 53 -9.80 10.63 15.80
C LEU A 53 -8.98 9.92 16.87
N LYS A 54 -8.52 10.63 17.91
CA LYS A 54 -7.83 10.02 19.04
C LYS A 54 -8.73 9.03 19.78
N ASN A 55 -9.95 9.43 20.13
CA ASN A 55 -10.90 8.52 20.79
C ASN A 55 -11.24 7.30 19.92
N TRP A 56 -11.43 7.50 18.61
CA TRP A 56 -11.65 6.41 17.67
C TRP A 56 -10.42 5.49 17.55
N LEU A 57 -9.20 6.03 17.52
CA LEU A 57 -7.97 5.25 17.53
C LEU A 57 -7.80 4.46 18.83
N PHE A 58 -8.08 5.07 19.99
CA PHE A 58 -8.04 4.39 21.28
C PHE A 58 -9.05 3.26 21.32
N GLN A 59 -10.28 3.50 20.89
CA GLN A 59 -11.33 2.48 20.82
C GLN A 59 -10.97 1.36 19.83
N GLN A 60 -10.38 1.68 18.68
CA GLN A 60 -9.90 0.66 17.74
C GLN A 60 -8.72 -0.14 18.28
N ASN A 61 -7.83 0.47 19.08
CA ASN A 61 -6.73 -0.25 19.70
C ASN A 61 -7.23 -1.17 20.83
N GLU A 62 -8.15 -0.71 21.68
CA GLU A 62 -8.81 -1.58 22.68
C GLU A 62 -9.57 -2.74 22.02
N GLU A 63 -10.29 -2.48 20.92
CA GLU A 63 -10.94 -3.54 20.14
C GLU A 63 -9.93 -4.51 19.51
N ARG A 64 -8.74 -4.05 19.13
CA ARG A 64 -7.68 -4.92 18.57
C ARG A 64 -7.02 -5.77 19.65
N GLU A 65 -6.72 -5.20 20.81
CA GLU A 65 -6.20 -5.92 21.98
C GLU A 65 -7.22 -6.96 22.47
N GLY A 66 -8.49 -6.56 22.62
CA GLY A 66 -9.57 -7.48 22.95
C GLY A 66 -9.78 -8.57 21.88
N ARG A 67 -9.64 -8.25 20.59
CA ARG A 67 -9.68 -9.26 19.51
C ARG A 67 -8.44 -10.15 19.48
N SER A 68 -7.26 -9.69 19.87
CA SER A 68 -6.08 -10.56 20.00
C SER A 68 -6.22 -11.51 21.17
N ASP A 69 -6.78 -11.06 22.29
CA ASP A 69 -7.04 -11.91 23.45
C ASP A 69 -8.12 -12.95 23.12
N ILE A 70 -9.22 -12.53 22.48
CA ILE A 70 -10.25 -13.45 21.98
C ILE A 70 -9.69 -14.41 20.93
N LYS A 71 -8.81 -13.99 20.00
CA LYS A 71 -8.16 -14.91 19.05
C LYS A 71 -7.21 -15.89 19.72
N LYS A 72 -6.53 -15.48 20.79
CA LYS A 72 -5.64 -16.32 21.58
C LYS A 72 -6.43 -17.36 22.37
N GLU A 73 -7.54 -16.96 22.97
CA GLU A 73 -8.47 -17.84 23.69
C GLU A 73 -9.30 -18.76 22.75
N MET A 74 -9.71 -18.26 21.59
CA MET A 74 -10.41 -19.02 20.55
C MET A 74 -9.47 -19.84 19.65
N SER A 75 -8.15 -19.65 19.75
CA SER A 75 -7.19 -20.56 19.11
C SER A 75 -7.19 -21.86 19.92
N ALA A 76 -8.16 -22.72 19.62
CA ALA A 76 -8.08 -24.12 19.98
C ALA A 76 -6.70 -24.62 19.54
N PRO A 77 -6.03 -25.50 20.32
CA PRO A 77 -4.77 -26.09 19.89
C PRO A 77 -5.01 -26.70 18.52
N THR A 78 -4.44 -26.08 17.48
CA THR A 78 -4.55 -26.58 16.11
C THR A 78 -4.03 -27.99 16.16
N ARG A 79 -4.95 -28.96 16.14
CA ARG A 79 -4.64 -30.39 16.07
C ARG A 79 -3.63 -30.50 14.94
N LYS A 80 -2.40 -30.93 15.25
CA LYS A 80 -1.31 -31.04 14.27
C LYS A 80 -1.86 -31.83 13.08
N ARG A 81 -2.33 -31.13 12.04
CA ARG A 81 -2.81 -31.78 10.83
C ARG A 81 -1.55 -32.38 10.23
N LYS A 82 -1.60 -33.67 9.91
CA LYS A 82 -0.53 -34.27 9.10
C LYS A 82 -0.35 -33.34 7.89
N PRO A 83 0.90 -32.96 7.54
CA PRO A 83 1.12 -32.14 6.36
C PRO A 83 0.36 -32.79 5.20
N ALA A 84 -0.45 -31.99 4.51
CA ALA A 84 -1.17 -32.49 3.35
C ALA A 84 -0.12 -33.10 2.42
N GLN A 85 -0.31 -34.37 2.06
CA GLN A 85 0.59 -35.00 1.10
C GLN A 85 0.59 -34.13 -0.16
N PRO A 86 1.76 -33.77 -0.70
CA PRO A 86 1.81 -33.01 -1.93
C PRO A 86 1.02 -33.80 -2.98
N SER A 87 0.09 -33.12 -3.67
CA SER A 87 -0.64 -33.76 -4.76
C SER A 87 0.37 -34.25 -5.80
N ARG A 88 0.37 -35.55 -6.03
CA ARG A 88 1.18 -36.18 -7.08
C ARG A 88 0.74 -35.62 -8.44
N PRO A 89 1.66 -35.31 -9.37
CA PRO A 89 1.27 -34.93 -10.72
C PRO A 89 0.53 -36.09 -11.41
N PHE A 90 -0.38 -35.75 -12.33
CA PHE A 90 -1.04 -36.76 -13.17
C PHE A 90 -0.02 -37.54 -13.98
N THR A 91 -0.25 -38.84 -14.14
CA THR A 91 0.51 -39.64 -15.11
C THR A 91 -0.02 -39.44 -16.52
N GLU A 92 0.80 -39.77 -17.51
CA GLU A 92 0.42 -39.64 -18.91
C GLU A 92 -0.76 -40.57 -19.27
N GLU A 93 -0.81 -41.77 -18.66
CA GLU A 93 -1.93 -42.69 -18.83
C GLU A 93 -3.24 -42.13 -18.23
N GLU A 94 -3.16 -41.40 -17.12
CA GLU A 94 -4.31 -40.73 -16.52
C GLU A 94 -4.83 -39.59 -17.41
N ILE A 95 -3.92 -38.83 -18.01
CA ILE A 95 -4.25 -37.77 -18.96
C ILE A 95 -4.95 -38.36 -20.19
N ASP A 96 -4.41 -39.45 -20.75
CA ASP A 96 -5.02 -40.16 -21.88
C ASP A 96 -6.41 -40.68 -21.56
N MET A 97 -6.60 -41.26 -20.37
CA MET A 97 -7.93 -41.68 -19.91
C MET A 97 -8.93 -40.50 -19.84
N LEU A 98 -8.48 -39.30 -19.46
CA LEU A 98 -9.33 -38.11 -19.40
C LEU A 98 -9.73 -37.61 -20.80
N TYR A 99 -8.84 -37.69 -21.78
CA TYR A 99 -9.16 -37.43 -23.18
C TYR A 99 -10.14 -38.47 -23.75
N GLN A 100 -9.92 -39.76 -23.49
CA GLN A 100 -10.81 -40.85 -23.91
C GLN A 100 -12.23 -40.70 -23.33
N LYS A 101 -12.34 -40.27 -22.08
CA LYS A 101 -13.63 -39.99 -21.41
C LYS A 101 -14.31 -38.70 -21.90
N GLY A 102 -13.65 -37.92 -22.76
CA GLY A 102 -14.16 -36.62 -23.24
C GLY A 102 -14.24 -35.55 -22.15
N LEU A 103 -13.48 -35.72 -21.05
CA LEU A 103 -13.36 -34.72 -19.99
C LEU A 103 -12.32 -33.64 -20.34
N LEU A 104 -11.40 -33.98 -21.24
CA LEU A 104 -10.43 -33.10 -21.88
C LEU A 104 -10.60 -33.16 -23.40
N GLY A 105 -10.21 -32.08 -24.08
CA GLY A 105 -10.22 -31.92 -25.53
C GLY A 105 -11.43 -31.14 -26.04
N GLY A 106 -11.53 -31.06 -27.36
CA GLY A 106 -12.64 -30.39 -28.08
C GLY A 106 -13.87 -31.26 -28.27
N GLY A 107 -14.19 -32.14 -27.32
CA GLY A 107 -15.32 -33.07 -27.39
C GLY A 107 -16.70 -32.40 -27.35
N LYS A 108 -17.76 -33.21 -27.21
CA LYS A 108 -19.18 -32.82 -27.28
C LYS A 108 -19.64 -31.77 -26.24
N ASN A 109 -18.79 -31.38 -25.28
CA ASN A 109 -19.16 -30.55 -24.14
C ASN A 109 -18.22 -29.34 -24.03
N ALA A 110 -18.75 -28.12 -23.99
CA ALA A 110 -17.95 -26.90 -23.84
C ALA A 110 -17.05 -26.92 -22.59
N LYS A 111 -17.46 -27.63 -21.53
CA LYS A 111 -16.66 -27.78 -20.31
C LYS A 111 -15.36 -28.56 -20.51
N SER A 112 -15.29 -29.47 -21.47
CA SER A 112 -14.07 -30.25 -21.70
C SER A 112 -12.93 -29.37 -22.20
N LEU A 113 -13.25 -28.37 -23.02
CA LEU A 113 -12.29 -27.38 -23.48
C LEU A 113 -11.76 -26.52 -22.32
N SER A 114 -12.65 -26.02 -21.46
CA SER A 114 -12.24 -25.25 -20.27
C SER A 114 -11.37 -26.08 -19.33
N ASN A 115 -11.69 -27.37 -19.13
CA ASN A 115 -10.88 -28.27 -18.32
C ASN A 115 -9.49 -28.51 -18.92
N THR A 116 -9.39 -28.60 -20.25
CA THR A 116 -8.08 -28.72 -20.93
C THR A 116 -7.22 -27.49 -20.76
N VAL A 117 -7.81 -26.30 -20.93
CA VAL A 117 -7.09 -25.04 -20.69
C VAL A 117 -6.62 -24.98 -19.24
N PHE A 118 -7.49 -25.33 -18.28
CA PHE A 118 -7.15 -25.36 -16.87
C PHE A 118 -6.02 -26.36 -16.55
N LEU A 119 -6.07 -27.57 -17.12
CA LEU A 119 -5.02 -28.58 -16.92
C LEU A 119 -3.69 -28.09 -17.48
N ASN A 120 -3.66 -27.60 -18.72
CA ASN A 120 -2.45 -27.10 -19.37
C ASN A 120 -1.86 -25.94 -18.56
N ASN A 121 -2.71 -25.02 -18.12
CA ASN A 121 -2.30 -23.89 -17.29
C ASN A 121 -1.69 -24.33 -15.95
N SER A 122 -2.26 -25.37 -15.33
CA SER A 122 -1.77 -25.91 -14.07
C SER A 122 -0.44 -26.66 -14.24
N MET A 123 -0.27 -27.39 -15.35
CA MET A 123 0.93 -28.20 -15.63
C MET A 123 2.11 -27.35 -16.08
N TYR A 124 1.91 -26.42 -17.01
CA TYR A 124 3.01 -25.65 -17.62
C TYR A 124 3.31 -24.35 -16.88
N PHE A 125 2.29 -23.64 -16.38
CA PHE A 125 2.47 -22.36 -15.66
C PHE A 125 2.42 -22.51 -14.14
N GLY A 126 2.12 -23.72 -13.62
CA GLY A 126 2.07 -23.98 -12.19
C GLY A 126 0.93 -23.24 -11.45
N MET A 127 -0.08 -22.74 -12.18
CA MET A 127 -1.22 -22.03 -11.61
C MET A 127 -2.13 -23.00 -10.86
N ARG A 128 -2.41 -22.73 -9.58
CA ARG A 128 -3.13 -23.65 -8.69
C ARG A 128 -4.40 -23.07 -8.11
N SER A 129 -4.57 -21.75 -8.11
CA SER A 129 -5.76 -21.11 -7.55
C SER A 129 -6.77 -20.78 -8.64
N ARG A 130 -8.07 -20.95 -8.34
CA ARG A 130 -9.15 -20.53 -9.25
C ARG A 130 -9.01 -19.06 -9.65
N THR A 131 -8.61 -18.22 -8.70
CA THR A 131 -8.41 -16.78 -8.89
C THR A 131 -7.32 -16.49 -9.92
N GLU A 132 -6.19 -17.21 -9.90
CA GLU A 132 -5.13 -17.07 -10.92
C GLU A 132 -5.66 -17.35 -12.33
N HIS A 133 -6.44 -18.43 -12.48
CA HIS A 133 -7.03 -18.78 -13.78
C HIS A 133 -8.08 -17.77 -14.25
N GLU A 134 -8.89 -17.22 -13.34
CA GLU A 134 -9.91 -16.22 -13.67
C GLU A 134 -9.32 -14.87 -14.08
N HIS A 135 -8.16 -14.50 -13.52
CA HIS A 135 -7.49 -13.23 -13.82
C HIS A 135 -6.50 -13.32 -14.99
N LEU A 136 -6.22 -14.52 -15.50
CA LEU A 136 -5.34 -14.71 -16.65
C LEU A 136 -5.96 -14.10 -17.91
N ARG A 137 -5.29 -13.11 -18.49
CA ARG A 137 -5.69 -12.50 -19.76
C ARG A 137 -4.74 -12.92 -20.87
N TRP A 138 -5.24 -12.94 -22.10
CA TRP A 138 -4.44 -13.27 -23.28
C TRP A 138 -3.16 -12.43 -23.43
N GLY A 139 -3.16 -11.19 -22.95
CA GLY A 139 -1.97 -10.32 -22.97
C GLY A 139 -0.91 -10.64 -21.92
N ASP A 140 -1.23 -11.47 -20.92
CA ASP A 140 -0.26 -11.93 -19.91
C ASP A 140 0.55 -13.14 -20.43
N VAL A 141 0.06 -13.81 -21.47
CA VAL A 141 0.75 -14.91 -22.14
C VAL A 141 1.55 -14.34 -23.31
N GLY A 142 2.87 -14.32 -23.17
CA GLY A 142 3.78 -13.89 -24.22
C GLY A 142 4.85 -14.94 -24.48
N GLU A 143 5.26 -15.06 -25.75
CA GLU A 143 6.46 -15.83 -26.08
C GLU A 143 7.68 -15.05 -25.60
N GLU A 144 8.55 -15.72 -24.83
CA GLU A 144 9.86 -15.18 -24.45
C GLU A 144 10.75 -15.10 -25.71
N GLY A 145 10.55 -14.04 -26.49
CA GLY A 145 11.13 -13.89 -27.83
C GLY A 145 10.44 -12.81 -28.66
N ALA A 146 9.17 -12.51 -28.39
CA ALA A 146 8.44 -11.41 -29.01
C ALA A 146 8.75 -10.06 -28.32
N LYS A 147 10.04 -9.74 -28.11
CA LYS A 147 10.42 -8.34 -27.88
C LYS A 147 10.14 -7.60 -29.18
N SER A 148 9.09 -6.80 -29.18
CA SER A 148 8.74 -5.84 -30.21
C SER A 148 9.98 -5.06 -30.64
N ARG A 149 10.45 -5.31 -31.86
CA ARG A 149 11.26 -4.37 -32.64
C ARG A 149 10.35 -3.24 -33.11
N GLY A 150 9.81 -2.48 -32.16
CA GLY A 150 8.95 -1.33 -32.42
C GLY A 150 9.45 -0.14 -31.62
N GLY A 151 10.66 0.31 -31.95
CA GLY A 151 11.06 1.69 -31.70
C GLY A 151 10.80 2.45 -32.99
N ASP A 152 9.83 3.34 -32.95
CA ASP A 152 9.75 4.59 -33.72
C ASP A 152 9.13 5.64 -32.79
#